data_AF-A0A374VTI1-F1
#
_entry.id   AF-A0A374VTI1-F1
#
_cell.length_a   1.000
_cell.length_b   1.000
_cell.length_c   1.000
_cell.angle_alpha   90.00
_cell.angle_beta   90.00
_cell.angle_gamma   90.00
#
_symmetry.space_group_name_H-M   'P 1'
#
loop_
_entity.id
_entity.type
_entity.pdbx_description
1 polymer ?
#
loop_
_entity_poly.entity_id
_entity_poly.type
_entity_poly.pdbx_seq_one_letter_code
_entity_poly.pdbx_strand_id
1 'polypeptide(L)'
;MIYKHDYQRMALDTDRMMITQCGNDYHDYSNNKLACIYIKWAEEHCPERLQAETDKGRIYVHIDERITECEKEKWKIWNKMRDTDSEYALAIKNADTAKVWQLENLFELQAEEISVQRCLLV
;
A
#
# COMPACT_ATOMS: atom_id res chain seq x y z
N MET A 1 -9.41 37.17 -22.11
CA MET A 1 -10.22 35.99 -21.73
C MET A 1 -9.27 34.97 -21.13
N ILE A 2 -9.29 34.80 -19.81
CA ILE A 2 -8.43 33.84 -19.10
C ILE A 2 -9.32 32.64 -18.79
N TYR A 3 -9.54 31.74 -19.75
CA TYR A 3 -10.01 30.39 -19.44
C TYR A 3 -8.80 29.60 -18.92
N LYS A 4 -8.34 29.93 -17.70
CA LYS A 4 -7.42 29.04 -16.99
C LYS A 4 -8.31 28.00 -16.33
N HIS A 5 -8.36 26.85 -16.99
CA HIS A 5 -8.89 25.58 -16.51
C HIS A 5 -9.18 25.56 -15.01
N ASP A 6 -10.46 25.46 -14.66
CA ASP A 6 -10.93 24.91 -13.39
C ASP A 6 -10.49 23.44 -13.29
N TYR A 7 -9.18 23.19 -13.25
CA TYR A 7 -8.64 21.91 -12.81
C TYR A 7 -9.13 21.74 -11.38
N GLN A 8 -9.97 20.73 -11.18
CA GLN A 8 -10.47 20.27 -9.90
C GLN A 8 -9.31 20.28 -8.90
N ARG A 9 -9.31 21.27 -8.00
CA ARG A 9 -8.25 21.38 -6.98
C ARG A 9 -8.40 20.19 -6.05
N MET A 10 -7.51 19.21 -6.21
CA MET A 10 -7.31 18.18 -5.22
C MET A 10 -6.31 18.69 -4.17
N ALA A 11 -6.50 18.30 -2.92
CA ALA A 11 -5.51 18.54 -1.88
C ALA A 11 -5.38 17.28 -1.02
N LEU A 12 -4.15 16.88 -0.75
CA LEU A 12 -3.81 15.80 0.18
C LEU A 12 -3.44 16.41 1.54
N ASP A 13 -4.20 16.07 2.57
CA ASP A 13 -3.88 16.30 3.98
C ASP A 13 -3.21 15.02 4.52
N THR A 14 -1.88 15.08 4.65
CA THR A 14 -1.01 13.99 5.07
C THR A 14 -1.09 13.71 6.57
N ASP A 15 -1.62 14.62 7.38
CA ASP A 15 -1.84 14.41 8.82
C ASP A 15 -3.14 13.65 9.07
N ARG A 16 -4.19 13.96 8.31
CA ARG A 16 -5.48 13.28 8.40
C ARG A 16 -5.59 12.07 7.49
N MET A 17 -4.67 11.90 6.55
CA MET A 17 -4.75 10.89 5.48
C MET A 17 -5.97 11.09 4.59
N MET A 18 -6.28 12.35 4.29
CA MET A 18 -7.50 12.73 3.57
C MET A 18 -7.16 13.41 2.26
N ILE A 19 -7.82 12.98 1.18
CA ILE A 19 -7.81 13.72 -0.08
C ILE A 19 -9.13 14.48 -0.17
N THR A 20 -9.08 15.76 -0.53
CA THR A 20 -10.27 16.57 -0.82
C THR A 20 -10.31 16.92 -2.30
N GLN A 21 -11.47 16.83 -2.93
CA GLN A 21 -11.73 17.23 -4.31
C GLN A 21 -13.00 18.09 -4.34
N CYS A 22 -12.88 19.33 -4.82
CA CYS A 22 -14.00 20.24 -5.08
C CYS A 22 -15.12 20.25 -3.99
N GLY A 23 -14.79 20.77 -2.80
CA GLY A 23 -15.77 21.29 -1.85
C GLY A 23 -16.45 20.28 -0.93
N ASN A 24 -16.72 19.05 -1.37
CA ASN A 24 -17.41 18.04 -0.55
C ASN A 24 -16.95 16.59 -0.75
N ASP A 25 -16.28 16.25 -1.85
CA ASP A 25 -15.84 14.87 -2.08
C ASP A 25 -14.50 14.65 -1.38
N TYR A 26 -14.45 13.67 -0.49
CA TYR A 26 -13.25 13.29 0.22
C TYR A 26 -12.97 11.79 0.11
N HIS A 27 -11.69 11.44 0.06
CA HIS A 27 -11.22 10.06 0.21
C HIS A 27 -10.44 9.94 1.52
N ASP A 28 -10.82 8.96 2.34
CA ASP A 28 -10.28 8.74 3.68
C ASP A 28 -9.39 7.50 3.72
N TYR A 29 -8.09 7.72 3.86
CA TYR A 29 -7.08 6.67 4.01
C TYR A 29 -6.69 6.41 5.47
N SER A 30 -7.29 7.07 6.46
CA SER A 30 -6.87 6.98 7.87
C SER A 30 -6.89 5.56 8.43
N ASN A 31 -7.77 4.71 7.91
CA ASN A 31 -7.87 3.29 8.28
C ASN A 31 -7.08 2.35 7.36
N ASN A 32 -6.48 2.84 6.27
CA ASN A 32 -5.69 2.05 5.36
C ASN A 32 -4.20 2.08 5.77
N LYS A 33 -3.76 1.01 6.44
CA LYS A 33 -2.39 0.88 6.94
C LYS A 33 -1.33 1.12 5.86
N LEU A 34 -1.49 0.55 4.66
CA LEU A 34 -0.51 0.68 3.58
C LEU A 34 -0.48 2.11 3.03
N ALA A 35 -1.64 2.74 2.88
CA ALA A 35 -1.74 4.14 2.49
C ALA A 35 -1.01 5.05 3.50
N CYS A 36 -1.29 4.87 4.79
CA CYS A 36 -0.66 5.65 5.86
C CYS A 36 0.87 5.52 5.84
N ILE A 37 1.40 4.30 5.70
CA ILE A 37 2.84 4.05 5.60
C ILE A 37 3.42 4.78 4.40
N TYR A 38 2.81 4.62 3.22
CA TYR A 38 3.29 5.24 2.00
C TYR A 38 3.26 6.77 2.05
N ILE A 39 2.15 7.34 2.50
CA ILE A 39 1.95 8.79 2.56
C ILE A 39 2.96 9.43 3.51
N LYS A 40 3.14 8.88 4.72
CA LYS A 40 4.14 9.41 5.67
C LYS A 40 5.56 9.29 5.15
N TRP A 41 5.92 8.14 4.59
CA TRP A 41 7.24 7.97 4.00
C TRP A 41 7.48 8.96 2.84
N ALA A 42 6.50 9.10 1.94
CA ALA A 42 6.62 9.99 0.78
C ALA A 42 6.63 11.47 1.16
N GLU A 43 5.88 11.86 2.19
CA GLU A 43 5.94 13.22 2.76
C GLU A 43 7.34 13.58 3.26
N GLU A 44 8.02 12.64 3.92
CA GLU A 44 9.36 12.85 4.47
C GLU A 44 10.47 12.79 3.41
N HIS A 45 10.31 11.95 2.37
CA HIS A 45 11.41 11.61 1.46
C HIS A 45 11.24 12.13 0.02
N CYS A 46 10.01 12.32 -0.45
CA CYS A 46 9.72 12.83 -1.80
C CYS A 46 8.41 13.65 -1.88
N PRO A 47 8.27 14.71 -1.05
CA PRO A 47 7.04 15.50 -0.99
C PRO A 47 6.67 16.14 -2.33
N GLU A 48 7.66 16.47 -3.17
CA GLU A 48 7.41 17.00 -4.52
C GLU A 48 6.65 16.02 -5.42
N ARG A 49 6.79 14.70 -5.21
CA ARG A 49 6.04 13.69 -5.95
C ARG A 49 4.56 13.70 -5.56
N LEU A 50 4.26 13.79 -4.27
CA LEU A 50 2.89 13.89 -3.77
C LEU A 50 2.23 15.18 -4.28
N GLN A 51 2.95 16.30 -4.25
CA GLN A 51 2.45 17.57 -4.78
C GLN A 51 2.20 17.49 -6.29
N ALA A 52 3.13 16.93 -7.07
CA ALA A 52 2.99 16.82 -8.51
C ALA A 52 1.79 15.94 -8.93
N GLU A 53 1.53 14.82 -8.25
CA GLU A 53 0.34 14.01 -8.52
C GLU A 53 -0.95 14.69 -8.03
N THR A 54 -0.87 15.50 -6.97
CA THR A 54 -2.00 16.33 -6.49
C THR A 54 -2.36 17.41 -7.52
N ASP A 55 -1.37 18.13 -8.05
CA ASP A 55 -1.55 19.17 -9.06
C ASP A 55 -2.11 18.62 -10.38
N LYS A 56 -1.78 17.37 -10.71
CA LYS A 56 -2.35 16.63 -11.85
C LYS A 56 -3.76 16.12 -11.59
N GLY A 57 -4.26 16.20 -10.35
CA GLY A 57 -5.53 15.59 -9.94
C GLY A 57 -5.50 14.06 -9.97
N ARG A 58 -4.32 13.45 -9.78
CA ARG A 58 -4.10 11.99 -9.84
C ARG A 58 -3.63 11.37 -8.53
N ILE A 59 -3.51 12.15 -7.45
CA ILE A 59 -2.96 11.68 -6.18
C ILE A 59 -3.70 10.47 -5.60
N TYR A 60 -5.03 10.43 -5.72
CA TYR A 60 -5.83 9.28 -5.31
C TYR A 60 -5.45 8.01 -6.07
N VAL A 61 -5.45 8.09 -7.41
CA VAL A 61 -5.09 6.98 -8.30
C VAL A 61 -3.67 6.51 -8.04
N HIS A 62 -2.74 7.45 -7.86
CA HIS A 62 -1.34 7.14 -7.58
C HIS A 62 -1.17 6.37 -6.26
N ILE A 63 -1.84 6.77 -5.18
CA ILE A 63 -1.78 6.05 -3.90
C ILE A 63 -2.38 4.65 -4.03
N ASP A 64 -3.55 4.52 -4.66
CA ASP A 64 -4.20 3.22 -4.87
C ASP A 64 -3.37 2.26 -5.74
N GLU A 65 -2.70 2.78 -6.78
CA GLU A 65 -1.77 2.00 -7.61
C GLU A 65 -0.63 1.44 -6.76
N ARG A 66 -0.03 2.24 -5.88
CA ARG A 66 1.07 1.81 -4.98
C ARG A 66 0.62 0.77 -3.96
N ILE A 67 -0.57 0.95 -3.38
CA ILE A 67 -1.16 -0.02 -2.44
C ILE A 67 -1.43 -1.34 -3.16
N THR A 68 -2.07 -1.27 -4.33
CA THR A 68 -2.38 -2.45 -5.15
C THR A 68 -1.12 -3.20 -5.57
N GLU A 69 -0.05 -2.50 -5.96
CA GLU A 69 1.25 -3.10 -6.25
C GLU A 69 1.84 -3.82 -5.02
N CYS A 70 1.79 -3.17 -3.86
CA CYS A 70 2.28 -3.74 -2.60
C CYS A 70 1.53 -5.03 -2.23
N GLU A 71 0.19 -5.04 -2.33
CA GLU A 71 -0.62 -6.22 -2.04
C GLU A 71 -0.33 -7.37 -3.01
N LYS A 72 -0.18 -7.08 -4.31
CA LYS A 72 0.20 -8.08 -5.31
C LYS A 72 1.56 -8.71 -5.00
N GLU A 73 2.54 -7.89 -4.62
CA GLU A 73 3.86 -8.39 -4.26
C GLU A 73 3.84 -9.18 -2.94
N LYS A 74 3.04 -8.77 -1.93
CA LYS A 74 2.79 -9.54 -0.70
C LYS A 74 2.34 -10.96 -1.03
N TRP A 75 1.28 -11.12 -1.83
CA TRP A 75 0.75 -12.45 -2.15
C TRP A 75 1.70 -13.28 -3.00
N LYS A 76 2.48 -12.65 -3.88
CA LYS A 76 3.52 -13.35 -4.64
C LYS A 76 4.64 -13.87 -3.73
N ILE A 77 5.08 -13.09 -2.75
CA ILE A 77 6.10 -13.51 -1.76
C ILE A 77 5.53 -14.63 -0.88
N TRP A 78 4.31 -14.46 -0.36
CA TRP A 78 3.65 -15.45 0.49
C TRP A 78 3.49 -16.80 -0.20
N ASN A 79 3.02 -16.82 -1.46
CA ASN A 79 2.90 -18.06 -2.24
C ASN A 79 4.27 -18.71 -2.45
N LYS A 80 5.30 -17.92 -2.76
CA LYS A 80 6.66 -18.43 -2.90
C LYS A 80 7.19 -19.06 -1.61
N MET A 81 6.91 -18.47 -0.45
CA MET A 81 7.30 -19.04 0.85
C MET A 81 6.64 -20.42 1.05
N ARG A 82 5.33 -20.53 0.80
CA ARG A 82 4.62 -21.82 0.89
C ARG A 82 5.19 -22.90 -0.03
N ASP A 83 5.57 -22.52 -1.25
CA ASP A 83 6.10 -23.47 -2.23
C ASP A 83 7.53 -23.92 -1.92
N THR A 84 8.30 -23.10 -1.19
CA THR A 84 9.74 -23.34 -0.98
C THR A 84 10.10 -23.76 0.45
N ASP A 85 9.23 -23.52 1.42
CA ASP A 85 9.49 -23.82 2.82
C ASP A 85 9.34 -25.33 3.12
N SER A 86 10.45 -25.93 3.55
CA SER A 86 10.52 -27.37 3.83
C SER A 86 9.76 -27.77 5.09
N GLU A 87 9.67 -26.89 6.10
CA GLU A 87 8.88 -27.14 7.31
C GLU A 87 7.38 -27.13 7.00
N TYR A 88 6.93 -26.22 6.14
CA TYR A 88 5.55 -26.15 5.67
C TYR A 88 5.16 -27.42 4.91
N ALA A 89 5.99 -27.85 3.95
CA ALA A 89 5.77 -29.09 3.22
C ALA A 89 5.70 -30.32 4.15
N LEU A 90 6.56 -30.37 5.18
CA LEU A 90 6.55 -31.43 6.17
C LEU A 90 5.31 -31.39 7.06
N ALA A 91 4.89 -30.20 7.51
CA ALA A 91 3.69 -30.02 8.34
C ALA A 91 2.42 -30.46 7.61
N ILE A 92 2.29 -30.11 6.33
CA ILE A 92 1.20 -30.58 5.45
C ILE A 92 1.23 -32.11 5.33
N LYS A 93 2.39 -32.71 5.07
CA LYS A 93 2.54 -34.17 4.95
C LYS A 93 2.14 -34.90 6.25
N ASN A 94 2.43 -34.30 7.40
CA ASN A 94 2.12 -34.86 8.71
C ASN A 94 0.70 -34.54 9.19
N ALA A 95 -0.10 -33.81 8.41
CA ALA A 95 -1.41 -33.28 8.80
C ALA A 95 -1.38 -32.47 10.12
N ASP A 96 -0.26 -31.80 10.40
CA ASP A 96 -0.09 -30.95 11.58
C ASP A 96 -0.72 -29.58 11.32
N THR A 97 -2.04 -29.50 11.55
CA THR A 97 -2.82 -28.28 11.29
C THR A 97 -2.36 -27.10 12.14
N ALA A 98 -1.86 -27.34 13.35
CA ALA A 98 -1.39 -26.28 14.22
C ALA A 98 -0.11 -25.63 13.67
N LYS A 99 0.84 -26.46 13.23
CA LYS A 99 2.08 -25.99 12.62
C LYS A 99 1.84 -25.30 11.28
N VAL A 100 0.94 -25.84 10.44
CA VAL A 100 0.53 -25.18 9.18
C VAL A 100 -0.01 -23.78 9.44
N TRP A 101 -0.93 -23.65 10.39
CA TRP A 101 -1.53 -22.35 10.72
C TRP A 101 -0.52 -21.35 11.28
N GLN A 102 0.40 -21.83 12.13
CA GLN A 102 1.51 -21.02 12.64
C GLN A 102 2.41 -20.50 11.51
N LEU A 103 2.76 -21.36 10.55
CA LEU A 103 3.62 -21.00 9.42
C LEU A 103 2.92 -20.03 8.46
N GLU A 104 1.64 -20.22 8.15
CA GLU A 104 0.90 -19.31 7.26
C GLU A 104 0.82 -17.89 7.83
N ASN A 105 0.57 -17.77 9.15
CA ASN A 105 0.60 -16.48 9.84
C ASN A 105 2.00 -15.83 9.78
N LEU A 106 3.06 -16.62 9.97
CA LEU A 106 4.44 -16.12 9.87
C LEU A 106 4.76 -15.63 8.45
N PHE A 107 4.43 -16.43 7.43
CA PHE A 107 4.65 -16.05 6.04
C PHE A 107 3.89 -14.79 5.67
N GLU A 108 2.67 -14.61 6.17
CA GLU A 108 1.89 -13.42 5.87
C GLU A 108 2.55 -12.16 6.45
N LEU A 109 3.01 -12.21 7.70
CA LEU A 109 3.72 -11.10 8.34
C LEU A 109 5.02 -10.76 7.60
N GLN A 110 5.83 -11.78 7.26
CA GLN A 110 7.08 -11.57 6.53
C GLN A 110 6.84 -11.05 5.11
N ALA A 111 5.86 -11.58 4.41
CA ALA A 111 5.52 -11.14 3.06
C ALA A 111 5.03 -9.68 3.06
N GLU A 112 4.25 -9.28 4.07
CA GLU A 112 3.83 -7.89 4.23
C GLU A 112 5.02 -6.97 4.46
N GLU A 113 5.90 -7.28 5.40
CA GLU A 113 7.10 -6.48 5.68
C GLU A 113 7.99 -6.30 4.44
N ILE A 114 8.28 -7.40 3.74
CA ILE A 114 9.10 -7.37 2.52
C ILE A 114 8.40 -6.57 1.42
N SER A 115 7.09 -6.73 1.26
CA SER A 115 6.33 -5.99 0.23
C SER A 115 6.34 -4.49 0.50
N VAL A 116 6.17 -4.06 1.75
CA VAL A 116 6.23 -2.64 2.14
C VAL A 116 7.60 -2.05 1.83
N GLN A 117 8.68 -2.75 2.22
CA GLN A 117 10.05 -2.30 1.94
C GLN A 117 10.33 -2.18 0.43
N ARG A 118 9.84 -3.11 -0.38
CA ARG A 118 10.09 -3.11 -1.83
C ARG A 118 9.19 -2.17 -2.62
N CYS A 119 7.95 -2.00 -2.18
CA CYS A 119 6.92 -1.33 -2.96
C CYS A 119 6.58 0.06 -2.44
N LEU A 120 6.74 0.36 -1.15
CA LEU A 120 6.29 1.65 -0.60
C LEU A 120 7.46 2.55 -0.17
N LEU A 121 8.56 1.98 0.31
CA LEU A 121 9.70 2.70 0.88
C LEU A 121 10.91 2.78 -0.08
N VAL A 122 10.73 3.36 -1.29
CA VAL A 122 11.68 3.26 -2.42
C VAL A 122 12.46 4.52 -2.76
#